data_AF-A0A661L2P3-F1
#
_entry.id   AF-A0A661L2P3-F1
#
_cell.length_a   1.000
_cell.length_b   1.000
_cell.length_c   1.000
_cell.angle_alpha   90.00
_cell.angle_beta   90.00
_cell.angle_gamma   90.00
#
_symmetry.space_group_name_H-M   'P 1'
#
loop_
_entity.id
_entity.type
_entity.pdbx_description
1 polymer ?
#
loop_
_entity_poly.entity_id
_entity_poly.type
_entity_poly.pdbx_seq_one_letter_code
_entity_poly.pdbx_strand_id
1 'polypeptide(L)'
;MDRNESKGIQELFQQLMTRNQSAGESAKRLSALLVESTLQYRDELYLKRGIVVTVEDVRKSLDWLLPALSTGNIPHLGNEIQDGLLRKWISELTSME
;
A
#
# COMPACT_ATOMS: atom_id res chain seq x y z
N MET A 1 15.08 -1.69 15.13
CA MET A 1 13.70 -1.60 14.64
C MET A 1 13.07 -0.35 15.20
N ASP A 2 12.83 0.64 14.34
CA ASP A 2 12.05 1.82 14.72
C ASP A 2 10.58 1.38 14.79
N ARG A 3 10.07 1.14 16.01
CA ARG A 3 8.66 0.80 16.27
C ARG A 3 7.69 1.84 15.69
N ASN A 4 8.20 3.02 15.36
CA ASN A 4 7.44 4.18 14.93
C ASN A 4 6.93 4.05 13.49
N GLU A 5 7.71 3.48 12.57
CA GLU A 5 7.34 3.33 11.15
C GLU A 5 6.18 2.33 10.94
N SER A 6 6.24 1.17 11.63
CA SER A 6 5.14 0.18 11.59
C SER A 6 3.83 0.75 12.13
N LYS A 7 3.90 1.51 13.21
CA LYS A 7 2.73 2.22 13.75
C LYS A 7 2.22 3.27 12.76
N GLY A 8 3.11 4.04 12.14
CA GLY A 8 2.75 5.07 11.16
C GLY A 8 1.97 4.51 9.97
N ILE A 9 2.40 3.38 9.40
CA ILE A 9 1.68 2.71 8.32
C ILE A 9 0.29 2.25 8.80
N GLN A 10 0.23 1.57 9.95
CA GLN A 10 -1.03 1.10 10.51
C GLN A 10 -2.01 2.25 10.80
N GLU A 11 -1.52 3.36 11.34
CA GLU A 11 -2.31 4.56 11.60
C GLU A 11 -2.82 5.20 10.30
N LEU A 12 -2.00 5.26 9.25
CA LEU A 12 -2.40 5.79 7.94
C LEU A 12 -3.55 4.98 7.34
N PHE A 13 -3.45 3.66 7.40
CA PHE A 13 -4.51 2.77 6.94
C PHE A 13 -5.75 2.81 7.84
N GLN A 14 -5.59 2.95 9.17
CA GLN A 14 -6.71 3.18 10.10
C GLN A 14 -7.43 4.51 9.81
N GLN A 15 -6.70 5.58 9.48
CA GLN A 15 -7.31 6.86 9.08
C GLN A 15 -8.03 6.75 7.73
N LEU A 16 -7.45 6.04 6.76
CA LEU A 16 -8.12 5.73 5.48
C LEU A 16 -9.41 4.93 5.71
N MET A 17 -9.40 3.91 6.56
CA MET A 17 -10.57 3.11 6.93
C MET A 17 -11.63 3.94 7.67
N THR A 18 -11.20 4.81 8.59
CA THR A 18 -12.10 5.70 9.34
C THR A 18 -12.80 6.69 8.40
N ARG A 19 -12.07 7.21 7.41
CA ARG A 19 -12.62 8.09 6.37
C ARG A 19 -13.52 7.35 5.38
N ASN A 20 -13.30 6.05 5.20
CA ASN A 20 -14.11 5.13 4.37
C ASN A 20 -15.14 4.32 5.18
N GLN A 21 -15.55 4.74 6.38
CA GLN A 21 -16.59 4.02 7.15
C GLN A 21 -17.94 3.87 6.41
N SER A 22 -18.17 4.64 5.34
CA SER A 22 -19.31 4.46 4.42
C SER A 22 -19.06 3.47 3.26
N ALA A 23 -17.83 3.00 3.06
CA ALA A 23 -17.50 2.01 2.05
C ALA A 23 -17.67 0.60 2.67
N GLY A 24 -18.59 -0.20 2.11
CA GLY A 24 -19.03 -1.48 2.67
C GLY A 24 -17.94 -2.53 2.89
N GLU A 25 -18.33 -3.75 3.32
CA GLU A 25 -17.41 -4.86 3.67
C GLU A 25 -16.26 -5.08 2.66
N SER A 26 -16.52 -4.87 1.37
CA SER A 26 -15.52 -4.94 0.31
C SER A 26 -14.35 -3.97 0.54
N ALA A 27 -14.60 -2.70 0.87
CA ALA A 27 -13.54 -1.72 1.09
C ALA A 27 -12.69 -2.06 2.32
N LYS A 28 -13.31 -2.61 3.37
CA LYS A 28 -12.58 -3.13 4.54
C LYS A 28 -11.64 -4.26 4.15
N ARG A 29 -12.12 -5.24 3.38
CA ARG A 29 -11.27 -6.35 2.90
C ARG A 29 -10.12 -5.85 2.03
N LEU A 30 -10.40 -4.94 1.10
CA LEU A 30 -9.37 -4.32 0.25
C LEU A 30 -8.32 -3.60 1.11
N SER A 31 -8.74 -2.80 2.09
CA SER A 31 -7.80 -2.08 2.95
C SER A 31 -6.94 -3.01 3.81
N ALA A 32 -7.51 -4.11 4.33
CA ALA A 32 -6.75 -5.11 5.08
C ALA A 32 -5.70 -5.80 4.19
N LEU A 33 -6.10 -6.20 2.98
CA LEU A 33 -5.21 -6.80 1.98
C LEU A 33 -4.04 -5.86 1.62
N LEU A 34 -4.34 -4.57 1.40
CA LEU A 34 -3.32 -3.55 1.12
C LEU A 34 -2.34 -3.40 2.29
N VAL A 35 -2.83 -3.37 3.53
CA VAL A 35 -1.98 -3.31 4.74
C VAL A 35 -1.05 -4.53 4.81
N GLU A 36 -1.61 -5.73 4.72
CA GLU A 36 -0.85 -6.98 4.82
C GLU A 36 0.20 -7.07 3.71
N SER A 37 -0.21 -6.79 2.47
CA SER A 37 0.67 -6.82 1.30
C SER A 37 1.81 -5.80 1.39
N THR A 38 1.54 -4.62 1.97
CA THR A 38 2.54 -3.57 2.24
C THR A 38 3.53 -3.98 3.33
N LEU A 39 3.02 -4.50 4.44
CA LEU A 39 3.86 -4.97 5.55
C LEU A 39 4.78 -6.10 5.10
N GLN A 40 4.24 -7.06 4.34
CA GLN A 40 5.01 -8.16 3.78
C GLN A 40 6.05 -7.68 2.76
N TYR A 41 5.69 -6.72 1.88
CA TYR A 41 6.63 -6.17 0.90
C TYR A 41 7.78 -5.42 1.57
N ARG A 42 7.48 -4.65 2.62
CA ARG A 42 8.50 -4.01 3.45
C ARG A 42 9.43 -5.01 4.12
N ASP A 43 8.87 -6.04 4.74
CA ASP A 43 9.68 -7.06 5.42
C ASP A 43 10.61 -7.78 4.43
N GLU A 44 10.08 -8.12 3.25
CA GLU A 44 10.87 -8.76 2.19
C GLU A 44 11.97 -7.84 1.66
N LEU A 45 11.68 -6.57 1.37
CA LEU A 45 12.68 -5.60 0.91
C LEU A 45 13.77 -5.34 1.95
N TYR A 46 13.38 -5.28 3.22
CA TYR A 46 14.32 -5.11 4.32
C TYR A 46 15.24 -6.33 4.44
N LEU A 47 14.68 -7.54 4.38
CA LEU A 47 15.45 -8.79 4.47
C LEU A 47 16.35 -9.03 3.25
N LYS A 48 15.87 -8.73 2.03
CA LYS A 48 16.61 -9.00 0.80
C LYS A 48 17.61 -7.91 0.42
N ARG A 49 17.27 -6.64 0.64
CA ARG A 49 18.04 -5.49 0.13
C ARG A 49 18.48 -4.51 1.23
N GLY A 50 18.03 -4.69 2.47
CA GLY A 50 18.27 -3.71 3.55
C GLY A 50 17.53 -2.38 3.33
N ILE A 51 16.53 -2.36 2.45
CA ILE A 51 15.78 -1.15 2.09
C ILE A 51 14.61 -0.98 3.06
N VAL A 52 14.50 0.21 3.65
CA VAL A 52 13.40 0.57 4.55
C VAL A 52 12.29 1.22 3.73
N VAL A 53 11.11 0.60 3.72
CA VAL A 53 9.90 1.22 3.15
C VAL A 53 9.33 2.18 4.17
N THR A 54 9.29 3.46 3.82
CA THR A 54 8.76 4.49 4.71
C THR A 54 7.26 4.66 4.56
N VAL A 55 6.64 5.25 5.59
CA VAL A 55 5.24 5.65 5.56
C VAL A 55 4.95 6.58 4.38
N GLU A 56 5.90 7.43 4.00
CA GLU A 56 5.75 8.38 2.90
C GLU A 56 5.72 7.68 1.53
N ASP A 57 6.55 6.65 1.34
CA ASP A 57 6.53 5.81 0.14
C ASP A 57 5.17 5.12 -0.03
N VAL A 58 4.66 4.53 1.06
CA VAL A 58 3.34 3.90 1.08
C VAL A 58 2.25 4.91 0.75
N ARG A 59 2.29 6.10 1.35
CA ARG A 59 1.31 7.15 1.11
C ARG A 59 1.32 7.61 -0.35
N LYS A 60 2.49 7.82 -0.94
CA LYS A 60 2.63 8.21 -2.35
C LYS A 60 2.11 7.13 -3.28
N SER A 61 2.48 5.87 -3.07
CA SER A 61 1.90 4.76 -3.84
C SER A 61 0.38 4.72 -3.71
N LEU A 62 -0.17 4.98 -2.52
CA LEU A 62 -1.61 4.84 -2.27
C LEU A 62 -2.40 5.98 -2.91
N ASP A 63 -1.82 7.18 -2.95
CA ASP A 63 -2.35 8.33 -3.70
C ASP A 63 -2.45 8.01 -5.20
N TRP A 64 -1.49 7.24 -5.73
CA TRP A 64 -1.47 6.79 -7.12
C TRP A 64 -2.28 5.52 -7.40
N LEU A 65 -2.66 4.75 -6.38
CA LEU A 65 -3.44 3.52 -6.54
C LEU A 65 -4.81 3.79 -7.16
N LEU A 66 -5.53 4.80 -6.65
CA LEU A 66 -6.84 5.19 -7.17
C LEU A 66 -6.81 5.64 -8.64
N PRO A 67 -5.95 6.61 -9.05
CA PRO A 67 -5.86 7.00 -10.44
C PRO A 67 -5.31 5.87 -11.32
N ALA A 68 -4.38 5.02 -10.85
CA ALA A 68 -3.87 3.89 -11.63
C ALA A 68 -4.96 2.84 -11.93
N LEU A 69 -5.81 2.53 -10.95
CA LEU A 69 -6.97 1.66 -11.15
C LEU A 69 -8.00 2.31 -12.09
N SER A 70 -8.26 3.60 -11.93
CA SER A 70 -9.25 4.32 -12.74
C SER A 70 -8.81 4.55 -14.18
N THR A 71 -7.51 4.71 -14.44
CA THR A 71 -6.96 5.00 -15.77
C THR A 71 -6.37 3.75 -16.45
N GLY A 72 -6.16 2.67 -15.70
CA GLY A 72 -5.40 1.50 -16.14
C GLY A 72 -3.91 1.78 -16.39
N ASN A 73 -3.42 2.98 -16.04
CA ASN A 73 -2.05 3.40 -16.30
C ASN A 73 -1.27 3.46 -15.00
N ILE A 74 -0.20 2.67 -14.91
CA ILE A 74 0.68 2.62 -13.75
C ILE A 74 1.74 3.71 -13.95
N PRO A 75 1.66 4.86 -13.26
CA PRO A 75 2.65 5.92 -13.37
C PRO A 75 4.00 5.41 -12.87
N HIS A 76 5.07 5.74 -13.60
CA HIS A 76 6.42 5.46 -13.14
C HIS A 76 6.79 6.48 -12.06
N LEU A 77 6.78 6.06 -10.79
CA LEU A 77 7.03 6.95 -9.64
C LEU A 77 8.50 7.30 -9.43
N GLY A 78 9.41 6.75 -10.26
CA GLY A 78 10.85 6.98 -10.16
C GLY A 78 11.50 6.34 -8.93
N ASN A 79 10.72 5.61 -8.13
CA ASN A 79 11.17 4.91 -6.94
C ASN A 79 10.73 3.44 -7.04
N GLU A 80 11.71 2.53 -7.04
CA GLU A 80 11.48 1.09 -7.20
C GLU A 80 10.53 0.52 -6.13
N ILE A 81 10.58 1.10 -4.92
CA ILE A 81 9.72 0.70 -3.81
C ILE A 81 8.26 1.07 -4.12
N GLN A 82 8.06 2.29 -4.62
CA GLN A 82 6.73 2.84 -4.84
C GLN A 82 6.05 2.16 -6.03
N ASP A 83 6.81 1.91 -7.11
CA ASP A 83 6.35 1.16 -8.29
C ASP A 83 6.05 -0.30 -7.92
N GLY A 84 6.93 -0.93 -7.14
CA GLY A 84 6.75 -2.30 -6.66
C GLY A 84 5.53 -2.47 -5.76
N LEU A 85 5.30 -1.55 -4.81
CA LEU A 85 4.08 -1.51 -4.00
C LEU A 85 2.83 -1.34 -4.85
N LEU A 86 2.85 -0.37 -5.77
CA LEU A 86 1.71 -0.05 -6.61
C LEU A 86 1.33 -1.24 -7.51
N ARG A 87 2.32 -1.86 -8.17
CA ARG A 87 2.11 -3.09 -8.95
C ARG A 87 1.59 -4.24 -8.11
N LYS A 88 2.14 -4.44 -6.91
CA LYS A 88 1.71 -5.50 -6.00
C LYS A 88 0.25 -5.31 -5.63
N TRP A 89 -0.14 -4.10 -5.24
CA TRP A 89 -1.53 -3.78 -4.92
C TRP A 89 -2.46 -3.96 -6.11
N ILE A 90 -2.11 -3.48 -7.30
CA ILE A 90 -2.94 -3.68 -8.51
C ILE A 90 -3.11 -5.17 -8.80
N SER A 91 -2.03 -5.95 -8.74
CA SER A 91 -2.08 -7.40 -8.95
C SER A 91 -2.99 -8.10 -7.94
N GLU A 92 -2.88 -7.75 -6.66
CA GLU A 92 -3.71 -8.31 -5.60
C GLU A 92 -5.20 -7.93 -5.78
N LEU A 93 -5.47 -6.69 -6.19
CA LEU A 93 -6.83 -6.21 -6.47
C LEU A 93 -7.46 -6.86 -7.69
N THR A 94 -6.71 -7.02 -8.79
CA THR A 94 -7.18 -7.72 -9.99
C THR A 94 -7.32 -9.23 -9.76
N SER A 95 -6.51 -9.81 -8.87
CA SER A 95 -6.61 -11.24 -8.52
C SER A 95 -7.80 -11.57 -7.61
N MET A 96 -8.52 -10.56 -7.09
CA MET A 96 -9.75 -10.74 -6.30
C MET A 96 -11.03 -10.82 -7.15
N GLU A 97 -10.94 -10.69 -8.48
CA GLU A 97 -12.06 -10.89 -9.42
C GLU A 97 -12.26 -12.34 -9.87
#